data_AF-A0A6I9N3U1-F1
#
_entry.id   AF-A0A6I9N3U1-F1
#
_cell.length_a   1.000
_cell.length_b   1.000
_cell.length_c   1.000
_cell.angle_alpha   90.00
_cell.angle_beta   90.00
_cell.angle_gamma   90.00
#
_symmetry.space_group_name_H-M   'P 1'
#
loop_
_entity.id
_entity.type
_entity.pdbx_description
1 polymer ?
#
loop_
_entity_poly.entity_id
_entity_poly.type
_entity_poly.pdbx_seq_one_letter_code
_entity_poly.pdbx_strand_id
1 'polypeptide(L)'
;MLDPPFSPDPRAVYCKDVLDIEQFSTVKGVNLDPTDDDFYHKFVTGSVSIPWQNEMIEMECFKEINVYETDGTLCSDLDVNRPNPPPKRGFFYRLFRREASASAPATVRGGGG
;
A
#
# COMPACT_ATOMS: atom_id res chain seq x y z
N MET A 1 8.92 -19.86 -26.34
CA MET A 1 7.63 -19.24 -25.95
C MET A 1 6.84 -18.99 -27.21
N LEU A 2 5.51 -19.04 -27.13
CA LEU A 2 4.61 -18.70 -28.23
C LEU A 2 4.03 -17.31 -27.96
N ASP A 3 3.93 -16.50 -28.99
CA ASP A 3 3.29 -15.19 -28.88
C ASP A 3 1.77 -15.34 -28.79
N PRO A 4 1.09 -14.48 -28.02
CA PRO A 4 -0.36 -14.50 -27.96
C PRO A 4 -0.93 -14.15 -29.34
N PRO A 5 -2.03 -14.78 -29.77
CA PRO A 5 -2.65 -14.52 -31.08
C PRO A 5 -3.32 -13.15 -31.15
N PHE A 6 -3.48 -12.47 -30.01
CA PHE A 6 -4.03 -11.13 -29.89
C PHE A 6 -3.23 -10.32 -28.87
N SER A 7 -2.90 -9.09 -29.24
CA SER A 7 -2.28 -8.10 -28.36
C SER A 7 -3.21 -6.89 -28.26
N PRO A 8 -3.73 -6.53 -27.06
CA PRO A 8 -4.64 -5.40 -26.91
C PRO A 8 -3.93 -4.07 -27.23
N ASP A 9 -4.66 -3.12 -27.81
CA ASP A 9 -4.17 -1.76 -28.00
C ASP A 9 -3.96 -1.12 -26.61
N PRO A 10 -2.73 -0.71 -26.25
CA PRO A 10 -2.45 -0.11 -24.95
C PRO A 10 -3.18 1.23 -24.72
N ARG A 11 -3.79 1.80 -25.76
CA ARG A 11 -4.57 3.05 -25.69
C ARG A 11 -6.07 2.82 -25.57
N ALA A 12 -6.53 1.56 -25.68
CA ALA A 12 -7.94 1.21 -25.63
C ALA A 12 -8.31 0.67 -24.24
N VAL A 13 -9.50 1.06 -23.76
CA VAL A 13 -10.10 0.51 -22.55
C VAL A 13 -11.17 -0.51 -22.96
N TYR A 14 -10.97 -1.77 -22.60
CA TYR A 14 -11.87 -2.88 -22.95
C TYR A 14 -12.95 -3.09 -21.88
N CYS A 15 -13.75 -2.06 -21.60
CA CYS A 15 -14.91 -2.14 -20.73
C CYS A 15 -16.05 -1.25 -21.24
N LYS A 16 -17.25 -1.40 -20.67
CA LYS A 16 -18.36 -0.45 -20.93
C LYS A 16 -18.04 0.92 -20.34
N ASP A 17 -18.62 1.97 -20.92
CA ASP A 17 -18.61 3.29 -20.30
C ASP A 17 -19.30 3.22 -18.93
N VAL A 18 -18.83 4.01 -17.97
CA VAL A 18 -19.44 4.11 -16.64
C VAL A 18 -20.91 4.55 -16.72
N LEU A 19 -21.28 5.36 -17.72
CA LEU A 19 -22.65 5.79 -17.96
C LEU A 19 -23.56 4.66 -18.48
N ASP A 20 -22.98 3.62 -19.07
CA ASP A 20 -23.69 2.46 -19.61
C ASP A 20 -23.76 1.30 -18.60
N ILE A 21 -23.17 1.45 -17.41
CA ILE A 21 -23.21 0.46 -16.34
C ILE A 21 -24.40 0.77 -15.43
N GLU A 22 -25.35 -0.15 -15.37
CA GLU A 22 -26.50 -0.06 -14.48
C GLU A 22 -26.06 -0.04 -13.01
N GLN A 23 -26.63 0.90 -12.24
CA GLN A 23 -26.43 0.96 -10.81
C GLN A 23 -27.38 -0.01 -10.11
N PHE A 24 -26.85 -0.85 -9.22
CA PHE A 24 -27.68 -1.62 -8.29
C PHE A 24 -28.28 -0.70 -7.22
N SER A 25 -29.55 -0.91 -6.89
CA SER A 25 -30.17 -0.25 -5.75
C SER A 25 -29.51 -0.73 -4.44
N THR A 26 -29.31 0.20 -3.50
CA THR A 26 -28.80 -0.17 -2.18
C THR A 26 -29.90 -0.86 -1.38
N VAL A 27 -29.61 -2.04 -0.82
CA VAL A 27 -30.50 -2.67 0.16
C VAL A 27 -30.46 -1.84 1.45
N LYS A 28 -31.62 -1.40 1.92
CA LYS A 28 -31.77 -0.68 3.19
C LYS A 28 -32.04 -1.67 4.33
N GLY A 29 -31.69 -1.29 5.55
CA GLY A 29 -31.94 -2.09 6.76
C GLY A 29 -30.93 -3.19 7.03
N VAL A 30 -29.79 -3.22 6.33
CA VAL A 30 -28.65 -4.07 6.69
C VAL A 30 -27.88 -3.38 7.81
N ASN A 31 -27.74 -4.05 8.94
CA ASN A 31 -26.95 -3.59 10.06
C ASN A 31 -25.73 -4.50 10.20
N LEU A 32 -24.57 -3.89 10.46
CA LEU A 32 -23.38 -4.64 10.85
C LEU A 32 -23.44 -4.93 12.34
N ASP A 33 -23.00 -6.11 12.74
CA ASP A 33 -22.87 -6.54 14.11
C ASP A 33 -21.41 -6.92 14.44
N PRO A 34 -21.06 -7.14 15.72
CA PRO A 34 -19.68 -7.44 16.10
C PRO A 34 -19.07 -8.71 15.48
N THR A 35 -19.88 -9.62 14.95
CA THR A 35 -19.37 -10.82 14.25
C THR A 35 -18.88 -10.51 12.84
N ASP A 36 -19.32 -9.39 12.23
CA ASP A 36 -18.78 -8.92 10.96
C ASP A 36 -17.32 -8.49 11.08
N ASP A 37 -16.91 -7.96 12.25
CA ASP A 37 -15.52 -7.60 12.52
C ASP A 37 -14.61 -8.82 12.45
N ASP A 38 -15.05 -9.96 12.98
CA ASP A 38 -14.32 -11.23 12.87
C ASP A 38 -14.12 -11.65 11.42
N PHE A 39 -15.11 -11.42 10.56
CA PHE A 39 -15.01 -11.69 9.13
C PHE A 39 -14.04 -10.72 8.46
N TYR A 40 -14.13 -9.42 8.73
CA TYR A 40 -13.22 -8.42 8.16
C TYR A 40 -11.77 -8.69 8.54
N HIS A 41 -11.51 -9.06 9.79
CA HIS A 41 -10.17 -9.44 10.25
C HIS A 41 -9.62 -10.69 9.55
N LYS A 42 -10.48 -11.66 9.20
CA LYS A 42 -10.07 -12.84 8.43
C LYS A 42 -9.87 -12.55 6.96
N PHE A 43 -10.67 -11.64 6.39
CA PHE A 43 -10.65 -11.33 4.97
C PHE A 43 -9.47 -10.42 4.57
N VAL A 44 -9.16 -9.41 5.38
CA VAL A 44 -8.12 -8.42 5.09
C VAL A 44 -6.74 -8.98 5.47
N THR A 45 -6.23 -9.89 4.66
CA THR A 45 -4.92 -10.55 4.88
C THR A 45 -3.72 -9.65 4.56
N GLY A 46 -3.94 -8.50 3.93
CA GLY A 46 -2.89 -7.57 3.52
C GLY A 46 -2.17 -8.01 2.25
N SER A 47 -0.87 -7.72 2.15
CA SER A 47 -0.06 -8.09 0.99
C SER A 47 0.16 -9.60 0.91
N VAL A 48 -0.03 -10.17 -0.29
CA VAL A 48 0.29 -11.57 -0.56
C VAL A 48 1.76 -11.68 -0.94
N SER A 49 2.51 -12.53 -0.24
CA SER A 49 3.98 -12.51 -0.26
C SER A 49 4.60 -12.59 -1.66
N ILE A 50 4.18 -13.53 -2.51
CA ILE A 50 4.79 -13.73 -3.83
C ILE A 50 4.49 -12.56 -4.79
N PRO A 51 3.22 -12.16 -5.02
CA PRO A 51 2.94 -10.99 -5.86
C PRO A 51 3.62 -9.71 -5.37
N TRP A 52 3.65 -9.48 -4.05
CA TRP A 52 4.28 -8.28 -3.48
C TRP A 52 5.80 -8.27 -3.67
N GLN A 53 6.46 -9.41 -3.51
CA GLN A 53 7.90 -9.52 -3.79
C GLN A 53 8.20 -9.31 -5.28
N ASN A 54 7.38 -9.87 -6.18
CA ASN A 54 7.52 -9.64 -7.61
C ASN A 54 7.33 -8.15 -7.95
N GLU A 55 6.33 -7.48 -7.37
CA GLU A 55 6.14 -6.04 -7.53
C GLU A 55 7.38 -5.24 -7.10
N MET A 56 7.99 -5.57 -5.96
CA MET A 56 9.23 -4.92 -5.50
C MET A 56 10.41 -5.13 -6.46
N ILE A 57 10.46 -6.25 -7.17
CA ILE A 57 11.52 -6.56 -8.13
C ILE A 57 11.25 -5.86 -9.47
N GLU A 58 10.05 -5.98 -10.00
CA GLU A 58 9.63 -5.44 -11.30
C GLU A 58 9.66 -3.91 -11.33
N MET A 59 9.34 -3.27 -10.20
CA MET A 59 9.40 -1.81 -10.03
C MET A 59 10.80 -1.30 -9.65
N GLU A 60 11.82 -2.16 -9.71
CA GLU A 60 13.22 -1.91 -9.30
C GLU A 60 13.41 -1.45 -7.84
N CYS A 61 12.36 -1.43 -7.01
CA CYS A 61 12.42 -1.06 -5.59
C CYS A 61 13.49 -1.85 -4.85
N PHE A 62 13.48 -3.18 -5.03
CA PHE A 62 14.40 -4.08 -4.37
C PHE A 62 15.86 -3.78 -4.74
N LYS A 63 16.13 -3.50 -6.01
CA LYS A 63 17.48 -3.17 -6.50
C LYS A 63 18.01 -1.87 -5.88
N GLU A 64 17.13 -0.88 -5.66
CA GLU A 64 17.52 0.39 -5.04
C GLU A 64 17.78 0.27 -3.53
N ILE A 65 17.00 -0.55 -2.82
CA ILE A 65 17.01 -0.59 -1.35
C ILE A 65 17.86 -1.73 -0.78
N ASN A 66 17.96 -2.86 -1.48
CA ASN A 66 18.75 -4.02 -1.07
C ASN A 66 20.23 -3.84 -1.43
N VAL A 67 20.87 -2.83 -0.84
CA VAL A 67 22.27 -2.49 -1.04
C VAL A 67 23.12 -2.91 0.17
N TYR A 68 24.29 -3.50 -0.10
CA TYR A 68 25.27 -3.86 0.92
C TYR A 68 26.45 -2.87 0.88
N GLU A 69 27.14 -2.69 2.00
CA GLU A 69 28.39 -1.91 2.03
C GLU A 69 29.49 -2.67 1.26
N THR A 70 30.36 -1.91 0.58
CA THR A 70 31.24 -2.40 -0.50
C THR A 70 32.41 -3.26 0.00
N ASP A 71 32.58 -3.39 1.31
CA ASP A 71 33.75 -3.92 2.00
C ASP A 71 33.46 -5.18 2.84
N GLY A 72 32.30 -5.82 2.65
CA GLY A 72 31.92 -7.02 3.40
C GLY A 72 31.51 -6.73 4.85
N THR A 73 31.36 -5.46 5.21
CA THR A 73 30.76 -5.07 6.48
C THR A 73 29.25 -5.22 6.41
N LEU A 74 28.62 -5.53 7.56
CA LEU A 74 27.16 -5.55 7.66
C LEU A 74 26.64 -4.15 7.38
N CYS A 75 25.61 -4.03 6.54
CA CYS A 75 24.92 -2.76 6.35
C CYS A 75 24.43 -2.26 7.72
N SER A 76 24.45 -0.94 7.92
CA SER A 76 24.10 -0.28 9.19
C SER A 76 22.74 -0.69 9.82
N ASP A 77 21.80 -1.21 9.03
CA ASP A 77 20.50 -1.76 9.45
C ASP A 77 20.56 -3.24 9.89
N LEU A 78 21.65 -3.94 9.59
CA LEU A 78 21.94 -5.32 9.99
C LEU A 78 22.88 -5.42 11.20
N ASP A 79 23.54 -4.32 11.60
CA ASP A 79 24.37 -4.27 12.82
C ASP A 79 23.48 -4.12 14.07
N VAL A 80 23.28 -5.23 14.77
CA VAL A 80 22.47 -5.31 16.00
C VAL A 80 22.99 -4.38 17.12
N ASN A 81 24.25 -3.93 17.05
CA ASN A 81 24.87 -3.07 18.07
C ASN A 81 24.76 -1.57 17.75
N ARG A 82 24.21 -1.18 16.59
CA ARG A 82 24.02 0.22 16.20
C ARG A 82 22.54 0.60 16.17
N PRO A 83 22.20 1.86 16.54
CA PRO A 83 20.85 2.36 16.35
C PRO A 83 20.53 2.44 14.86
N ASN A 84 19.32 1.99 14.46
CA ASN A 84 18.86 2.04 13.08
C ASN A 84 19.05 3.45 12.49
N PRO A 85 19.78 3.60 11.37
CA PRO A 85 19.92 4.90 10.73
C PRO A 85 18.56 5.37 10.20
N PRO A 86 18.34 6.69 10.08
CA PRO A 86 17.12 7.21 9.46
C PRO A 86 17.00 6.69 8.01
N PRO A 87 15.77 6.41 7.53
CA PRO A 87 15.58 5.85 6.20
C PRO A 87 16.21 6.75 5.13
N LYS A 88 17.00 6.14 4.24
CA LYS A 88 17.67 6.84 3.13
C LYS A 88 16.60 7.52 2.27
N ARG A 89 16.75 8.82 2.00
CA ARG A 89 15.81 9.59 1.17
C ARG A 89 15.98 9.24 -0.31
N GLY A 90 15.40 8.11 -0.71
CA GLY A 90 15.39 7.60 -2.08
C GLY A 90 14.17 8.05 -2.89
N PHE A 91 14.01 7.47 -4.08
CA PHE A 91 12.95 7.79 -5.04
C PHE A 91 11.53 7.64 -4.43
N PHE A 92 11.30 6.60 -3.63
CA PHE A 92 10.02 6.35 -2.95
C PHE A 92 9.63 7.38 -1.90
N TYR A 93 10.61 8.07 -1.30
CA TYR A 93 10.32 9.20 -0.40
C TYR A 93 9.61 10.34 -1.16
N ARG A 94 9.89 10.50 -2.46
CA ARG A 94 9.25 11.51 -3.31
C ARG A 94 7.89 11.05 -3.83
N LEU A 95 7.73 9.76 -4.12
CA LEU A 95 6.47 9.19 -4.62
C LEU A 95 5.38 9.06 -3.53
N PHE A 96 5.75 8.74 -2.29
CA PHE A 96 4.78 8.45 -1.22
C PHE A 96 4.67 9.54 -0.15
N ARG A 97 5.17 10.76 -0.39
CA ARG A 97 5.01 11.90 0.53
C ARG A 97 3.57 12.43 0.50
N ARG A 98 2.68 11.80 1.25
CA ARG A 98 1.38 12.37 1.63
C ARG A 98 1.58 13.19 2.91
N GLU A 99 1.31 14.49 2.84
CA GLU A 99 1.23 15.36 4.02
C GLU A 99 0.18 14.79 4.99
N ALA A 100 0.64 14.15 6.06
CA ALA A 100 -0.18 13.99 7.25
C ALA A 100 -0.26 15.36 7.94
N SER A 101 -1.24 16.17 7.55
CA SER A 101 -1.65 17.30 8.39
C SER A 101 -2.17 16.73 9.70
N ALA A 102 -1.37 16.83 10.75
CA ALA A 102 -1.77 16.47 12.09
C ALA A 102 -2.88 17.44 12.55
N SER A 103 -4.14 17.06 12.35
CA SER A 103 -5.25 17.67 13.07
C SER A 103 -5.22 17.11 14.50
N ALA A 104 -4.58 17.86 15.40
CA ALA A 104 -4.67 17.60 16.83
C ALA A 104 -6.15 17.69 17.27
N PRO A 105 -6.66 16.77 18.12
CA PRO A 105 -8.01 16.88 18.63
C PRO A 105 -8.09 18.04 19.62
N ALA A 106 -9.05 18.95 19.39
CA ALA A 106 -9.36 20.05 20.30
C ALA A 106 -9.82 19.48 21.65
N THR A 107 -9.05 19.75 22.71
CA THR A 107 -9.47 19.47 24.08
C THR A 107 -10.51 20.52 24.49
N VAL A 108 -11.79 20.14 24.46
CA VAL A 108 -12.85 20.88 25.16
C VAL A 108 -12.64 20.67 26.66
N ARG A 109 -12.17 21.70 27.37
CA ARG A 109 -12.14 21.71 28.83
C ARG A 109 -13.33 22.52 29.33
N GLY A 110 -14.28 21.81 29.92
CA GLY A 110 -15.52 22.34 30.47
C GLY A 110 -15.31 23.40 31.56
N GLY A 111 -16.30 24.28 31.68
CA GLY A 111 -16.35 25.37 32.64
C GLY A 111 -16.54 24.94 34.09
N GLY A 112 -16.29 25.89 34.97
CA GLY A 112 -16.60 25.86 36.39
C GLY A 112 -15.92 27.03 37.10
N GLY A 113 -16.73 27.97 37.61
CA GLY A 113 -16.32 29.14 38.38
C GLY A 113 -17.16 30.36 38.06
#